data_AF-A0A0X3VM48-F1
#
_entry.id   AF-A0A0X3VM48-F1
#
_cell.length_a   1.000
_cell.length_b   1.000
_cell.length_c   1.000
_cell.angle_alpha   90.00
_cell.angle_beta   90.00
_cell.angle_gamma   90.00
#
_symmetry.space_group_name_H-M   'P 1'
#
loop_
_entity.id
_entity.type
_entity.pdbx_description
1 polymer ?
#
loop_
_entity_poly.entity_id
_entity_poly.type
_entity_poly.pdbx_seq_one_letter_code
_entity_poly.pdbx_strand_id
1 'polypeptide(L)'
;MSTDSDKASTPTDADLLALHVKGDPDAFGEIVRRHRDRLWAVALRTLGDREEAADAVQDALVSAYRAARSFRGQSAVTTWLHRITVNACLDRARKAASRRTSPVAETERLEQLLEPEESAALPAEREDLHRELLIALRTLPEEQRAALVLVDMQGYSVAETAAILDVPTGTVKSRCARGRARLLPLVTHLRGDGRGSDPERGGRNRAQGTSVPPTAGPKGTDAVKGGGGRA
;
A
#
# COMPACT_ATOMS: atom_id res chain seq x y z
N MET A 1 -31.13 29.94 -32.08
CA MET A 1 -31.13 29.51 -30.68
C MET A 1 -31.08 27.99 -30.65
N SER A 2 -29.88 27.43 -30.59
CA SER A 2 -29.64 26.05 -30.20
C SER A 2 -28.41 26.07 -29.32
N THR A 3 -28.65 25.91 -28.03
CA THR A 3 -27.65 25.77 -26.98
C THR A 3 -26.96 24.43 -27.18
N ASP A 4 -25.82 24.45 -27.86
CA ASP A 4 -24.87 23.36 -27.76
C ASP A 4 -24.20 23.52 -26.39
N SER A 5 -24.78 22.83 -25.41
CA SER A 5 -24.28 22.77 -24.05
C SER A 5 -23.04 21.88 -24.08
N ASP A 6 -21.92 22.51 -24.40
CA ASP A 6 -20.58 21.94 -24.37
C ASP A 6 -20.38 21.33 -22.98
N LYS A 7 -20.47 20.01 -22.88
CA LYS A 7 -20.14 19.27 -21.65
C LYS A 7 -18.67 19.53 -21.40
N ALA A 8 -18.36 20.53 -20.58
CA ALA A 8 -17.01 20.82 -20.14
C ALA A 8 -16.43 19.55 -19.48
N SER A 9 -15.62 18.82 -20.23
CA SER A 9 -14.95 17.63 -19.74
C SER A 9 -14.03 18.08 -18.59
N THR A 10 -14.19 17.47 -17.41
CA THR A 10 -13.37 17.82 -16.26
C THR A 10 -11.89 17.64 -16.63
N PRO A 11 -11.03 18.67 -16.45
CA PRO A 11 -9.64 18.60 -16.88
C PRO A 11 -8.91 17.47 -16.15
N THR A 12 -8.12 16.71 -16.91
CA THR A 12 -7.29 15.63 -16.35
C THR A 12 -6.16 16.23 -15.51
N ASP A 13 -5.50 15.40 -14.69
CA ASP A 13 -4.36 15.89 -13.89
C ASP A 13 -3.19 16.37 -14.77
N ALA A 14 -3.02 15.78 -15.96
CA ALA A 14 -2.02 16.24 -16.93
C ALA A 14 -2.39 17.62 -17.51
N ASP A 15 -3.67 17.85 -17.80
CA ASP A 15 -4.17 19.15 -18.27
C ASP A 15 -3.98 20.23 -17.20
N LEU A 16 -4.34 19.93 -15.95
CA LEU A 16 -4.13 20.83 -14.82
C LEU A 16 -2.65 21.16 -14.61
N LEU A 17 -1.76 20.17 -14.76
CA LEU A 17 -0.33 20.41 -14.62
C LEU A 17 0.19 21.31 -15.76
N ALA A 18 -0.32 21.11 -16.98
CA ALA A 18 -0.01 21.98 -18.11
C ALA A 18 -0.54 23.40 -17.94
N LEU A 19 -1.75 23.58 -17.40
CA LEU A 19 -2.31 24.90 -17.04
C LEU A 19 -1.46 25.59 -15.97
N HIS A 20 -1.07 24.86 -14.93
CA HIS A 20 -0.18 25.38 -13.90
C HIS A 20 1.16 25.87 -14.50
N VAL A 21 1.77 25.09 -15.40
CA VAL A 21 3.01 25.48 -16.10
C VAL A 21 2.81 26.75 -16.94
N LYS A 22 1.62 26.95 -17.51
CA LYS A 22 1.23 28.17 -18.25
C LYS A 22 0.91 29.37 -17.34
N GLY A 23 0.94 29.19 -16.02
CA GLY A 23 0.75 30.27 -15.05
C GLY A 23 -0.66 30.36 -14.47
N ASP A 24 -1.52 29.36 -14.67
CA ASP A 24 -2.79 29.28 -13.96
C ASP A 24 -2.53 29.07 -12.45
N PRO A 25 -2.96 30.01 -11.58
CA PRO A 25 -2.69 29.94 -10.15
C PRO A 25 -3.51 28.85 -9.44
N ASP A 26 -4.66 28.46 -9.98
CA ASP A 26 -5.61 27.56 -9.33
C ASP A 26 -5.41 26.10 -9.75
N ALA A 27 -4.81 25.88 -10.92
CA ALA A 27 -4.66 24.54 -11.50
C ALA A 27 -3.86 23.57 -10.61
N PHE A 28 -2.79 24.02 -9.96
CA PHE A 28 -2.05 23.17 -9.01
C PHE A 28 -2.85 22.90 -7.73
N GLY A 29 -3.61 23.90 -7.25
CA GLY A 29 -4.47 23.75 -6.08
C GLY A 29 -5.51 22.63 -6.29
N GLU A 30 -6.07 22.52 -7.49
CA GLU A 30 -6.98 21.44 -7.85
C GLU A 30 -6.30 20.07 -7.86
N ILE A 31 -5.05 19.96 -8.34
CA ILE A 31 -4.26 18.71 -8.23
C ILE A 31 -4.07 18.33 -6.75
N VAL A 32 -3.68 19.30 -5.91
CA VAL A 32 -3.50 19.06 -4.47
C VAL A 32 -4.81 18.57 -3.86
N ARG A 33 -5.93 19.24 -4.14
CA ARG A 33 -7.25 18.86 -3.62
C ARG A 33 -7.63 17.43 -3.98
N ARG A 34 -7.33 16.98 -5.20
CA ARG A 34 -7.63 15.61 -5.66
C ARG A 34 -6.78 14.53 -5.00
N HIS A 35 -5.53 14.84 -4.66
CA HIS A 35 -4.54 13.82 -4.27
C HIS A 35 -4.09 13.90 -2.82
N ARG A 36 -4.37 14.98 -2.09
CA ARG A 36 -3.87 15.23 -0.73
C ARG A 36 -4.10 14.06 0.22
N ASP A 37 -5.29 13.44 0.20
CA ASP A 37 -5.64 12.40 1.16
C ASP A 37 -4.87 11.11 0.87
N ARG A 38 -4.67 10.79 -0.42
CA ARG A 38 -3.84 9.66 -0.84
C ARG A 38 -2.37 9.88 -0.52
N LEU A 39 -1.84 11.08 -0.77
CA LEU A 39 -0.45 11.44 -0.45
C LEU A 39 -0.21 11.39 1.06
N TRP A 40 -1.15 11.92 1.85
CA TRP A 40 -1.16 11.82 3.30
C TRP A 40 -1.15 10.36 3.77
N ALA A 41 -2.04 9.53 3.23
CA ALA A 41 -2.16 8.14 3.63
C ALA A 41 -0.91 7.32 3.23
N VAL A 42 -0.23 7.67 2.13
CA VAL A 42 1.08 7.09 1.76
C VAL A 42 2.15 7.54 2.74
N ALA A 43 2.25 8.83 3.04
CA ALA A 43 3.25 9.39 3.95
C ALA A 43 3.11 8.84 5.37
N LEU A 44 1.89 8.82 5.90
CA LEU A 44 1.60 8.31 7.25
C LEU A 44 1.96 6.83 7.37
N ARG A 45 1.67 6.00 6.37
CA ARG A 45 2.07 4.58 6.39
C ARG A 45 3.56 4.37 6.15
N THR A 46 4.24 5.33 5.52
CA THR A 46 5.69 5.27 5.24
C THR A 46 6.54 5.77 6.41
N LEU A 47 6.04 6.70 7.21
CA LEU A 47 6.76 7.27 8.36
C LEU A 47 6.25 6.75 9.70
N GLY A 48 4.95 6.48 9.81
CA GLY A 48 4.28 6.07 11.04
C GLY A 48 4.20 7.18 12.09
N ASP A 49 4.52 8.41 11.72
CA ASP A 49 4.53 9.60 12.57
C ASP A 49 3.76 10.70 11.83
N ARG A 50 2.65 11.19 12.41
CA ARG A 50 1.79 12.24 11.85
C ARG A 50 2.53 13.54 11.54
N GLU A 51 3.38 14.01 12.45
CA GLU A 51 4.09 15.29 12.29
C GLU A 51 5.10 15.17 11.15
N GLU A 52 5.95 14.14 11.19
CA GLU A 52 6.92 13.89 10.12
C GLU A 52 6.22 13.62 8.77
N ALA A 53 5.01 13.00 8.78
CA ALA A 53 4.21 12.80 7.58
C ALA A 53 3.63 14.09 7.02
N ALA A 54 3.15 15.01 7.87
CA ALA A 54 2.60 16.30 7.44
C ALA A 54 3.70 17.12 6.76
N ASP A 55 4.84 17.19 7.42
CA ASP A 55 6.06 17.81 6.92
C ASP A 55 6.54 17.16 5.61
N ALA A 56 6.51 15.83 5.49
CA ALA A 56 6.89 15.13 4.26
C ALA A 56 5.94 15.45 3.10
N VAL A 57 4.63 15.49 3.35
CA VAL A 57 3.63 15.86 2.33
C VAL A 57 3.84 17.30 1.90
N GLN A 58 4.04 18.22 2.83
CA GLN A 58 4.30 19.62 2.51
C GLN A 58 5.54 19.78 1.63
N ASP A 59 6.67 19.18 2.02
CA ASP A 59 7.90 19.23 1.22
C ASP A 59 7.72 18.60 -0.15
N ALA A 60 6.94 17.52 -0.23
CA ALA A 60 6.62 16.87 -1.50
C ALA A 60 5.77 17.76 -2.40
N LEU A 61 4.75 18.43 -1.87
CA LEU A 61 3.90 19.35 -2.62
C LEU A 61 4.69 20.57 -3.11
N VAL A 62 5.56 21.15 -2.28
CA VAL A 62 6.46 22.25 -2.69
C VAL A 62 7.43 21.78 -3.77
N SER A 63 7.99 20.58 -3.63
CA SER A 63 8.88 20.00 -4.63
C SER A 63 8.16 19.72 -5.94
N ALA A 64 6.94 19.20 -5.90
CA ALA A 64 6.09 18.97 -7.07
C ALA A 64 5.73 20.29 -7.77
N TYR A 65 5.35 21.32 -7.03
CA TYR A 65 5.08 22.65 -7.57
C TYR A 65 6.29 23.18 -8.37
N ARG A 66 7.49 23.11 -7.77
CA ARG A 66 8.73 23.56 -8.43
C ARG A 66 9.14 22.69 -9.62
N ALA A 67 8.88 21.39 -9.55
CA ALA A 67 9.24 20.42 -10.57
C ALA A 67 8.18 20.24 -11.67
N ALA A 68 7.02 20.91 -11.59
CA ALA A 68 5.93 20.73 -12.56
C ALA A 68 6.38 20.95 -14.01
N ARG A 69 7.28 21.91 -14.26
CA ARG A 69 7.85 22.19 -15.60
C ARG A 69 8.74 21.08 -16.14
N SER A 70 9.30 20.22 -15.28
CA SER A 70 10.16 19.11 -15.70
C SER A 70 9.39 17.81 -15.90
N PHE A 71 8.09 17.78 -15.61
CA PHE A 71 7.24 16.62 -15.86
C PHE A 71 7.09 16.37 -17.36
N ARG A 72 7.53 15.19 -17.82
CA ARG A 72 7.57 14.81 -19.25
C ARG A 72 6.40 13.92 -19.71
N GLY A 73 5.40 13.67 -18.87
CA GLY A 73 4.27 12.79 -19.22
C GLY A 73 4.61 11.31 -19.42
N GLN A 74 5.77 10.85 -18.95
CA GLN A 74 6.21 9.45 -19.09
C GLN A 74 5.53 8.50 -18.08
N SER A 75 4.75 9.03 -17.16
CA SER A 75 3.95 8.31 -16.17
C SER A 75 2.72 9.14 -15.82
N ALA A 76 1.72 8.55 -15.15
CA ALA A 76 0.61 9.33 -14.61
C ALA A 76 1.10 10.36 -13.57
N VAL A 77 0.42 11.51 -13.47
CA VAL A 77 0.74 12.55 -12.48
C VAL A 77 0.69 11.98 -11.06
N THR A 78 -0.26 11.06 -10.78
CA THR A 78 -0.36 10.34 -9.51
C THR A 78 0.91 9.56 -9.16
N THR A 79 1.44 8.79 -10.11
CA THR A 79 2.69 8.03 -9.94
C THR A 79 3.88 8.96 -9.69
N TRP A 80 3.94 10.08 -10.39
CA TRP A 80 4.98 11.09 -10.18
C TRP A 80 4.87 11.75 -8.81
N LEU A 81 3.67 12.12 -8.36
CA LEU A 81 3.44 12.66 -7.01
C LEU A 81 3.82 11.64 -5.92
N HIS A 82 3.42 10.37 -6.07
CA HIS A 82 3.79 9.30 -5.13
C HIS A 82 5.31 9.12 -5.04
N ARG A 83 6.03 9.21 -6.16
CA ARG A 83 7.50 9.21 -6.16
C ARG A 83 8.08 10.36 -5.35
N ILE A 84 7.60 11.58 -5.56
CA ILE A 84 8.09 12.74 -4.80
C ILE A 84 7.78 12.56 -3.31
N THR A 85 6.57 12.13 -2.96
CA THR A 85 6.15 11.93 -1.56
C THR A 85 6.95 10.84 -0.85
N VAL A 86 7.12 9.67 -1.46
CA VAL A 86 7.87 8.58 -0.83
C VAL A 86 9.35 8.94 -0.67
N ASN A 87 9.95 9.64 -1.65
CA ASN A 87 11.33 10.11 -1.51
C ASN A 87 11.48 11.11 -0.38
N ALA A 88 10.55 12.08 -0.24
CA ALA A 88 10.52 13.00 0.89
C ALA A 88 10.39 12.28 2.25
N CYS A 89 9.60 11.22 2.31
CA CYS A 89 9.49 10.37 3.49
C CYS A 89 10.82 9.65 3.81
N LEU A 90 11.45 9.03 2.82
CA LEU A 90 12.71 8.30 2.99
C LEU A 90 13.86 9.25 3.37
N ASP A 91 13.90 10.47 2.82
CA ASP A 91 14.86 11.51 3.21
C ASP A 91 14.69 11.90 4.69
N ARG A 92 13.45 12.08 5.16
CA ARG A 92 13.16 12.38 6.57
C ARG A 92 13.54 11.25 7.50
N ALA A 93 13.16 10.02 7.15
CA ALA A 93 13.44 8.85 7.97
C ALA A 93 14.96 8.64 8.15
N ARG A 94 15.76 8.83 7.08
CA ARG A 94 17.23 8.84 7.15
C ARG A 94 17.78 9.95 8.05
N LYS A 95 17.26 11.18 7.94
CA LYS A 95 17.66 12.29 8.82
C LYS A 95 17.34 12.03 10.28
N ALA A 96 16.16 11.47 10.58
CA ALA A 96 15.77 11.10 11.94
C ALA A 96 16.68 10.01 12.53
N ALA A 97 17.05 8.99 11.74
CA ALA A 97 17.98 7.95 12.16
C ALA A 97 19.38 8.51 12.49
N SER A 98 19.86 9.47 11.71
CA SER A 98 21.12 10.19 11.98
C SER A 98 21.05 11.01 13.27
N ARG A 99 19.95 11.77 13.50
CA ARG A 99 19.73 12.56 14.71
C ARG A 99 19.72 11.71 15.99
N ARG A 100 19.12 10.52 15.96
CA ARG A 100 19.09 9.58 17.12
C ARG A 100 20.46 9.04 17.53
N THR A 101 21.48 9.17 16.66
CA THR A 101 22.86 8.80 16.98
C THR A 101 23.61 9.94 17.71
N SER A 102 22.96 11.10 17.92
CA SER A 102 23.40 12.20 18.76
C SER A 102 22.55 12.26 20.03
N PRO A 103 23.12 12.48 21.24
CA PRO A 103 22.38 12.36 22.48
C PRO A 103 21.50 13.58 22.72
N VAL A 104 20.21 13.53 22.38
CA VAL A 104 19.20 14.44 22.94
C VAL A 104 17.87 13.72 23.17
N ALA A 105 17.29 14.05 24.32
CA ALA A 105 16.18 13.45 25.02
C ALA A 105 14.86 13.34 24.24
N GLU A 106 14.13 12.29 24.62
CA GLU A 106 12.78 11.92 24.25
C GLU A 106 11.78 13.00 24.64
N THR A 107 11.07 13.56 23.67
CA THR A 107 9.87 14.37 23.94
C THR A 107 8.64 13.55 23.63
N GLU A 108 7.90 13.24 24.69
CA GLU A 108 6.56 12.69 24.67
C GLU A 108 5.64 13.55 23.79
N ARG A 109 4.83 12.85 23.01
CA ARG A 109 4.11 13.35 21.84
C ARG A 109 2.74 13.86 22.29
N LEU A 110 2.47 15.14 22.03
CA LEU A 110 1.15 15.75 22.22
C LEU A 110 0.29 15.41 20.99
N GLU A 111 -0.67 14.51 21.15
CA GLU A 111 -1.66 14.18 20.14
C GLU A 111 -2.91 15.04 20.33
N GLN A 112 -3.12 16.04 19.45
CA GLN A 112 -4.43 16.55 19.00
C GLN A 112 -4.28 17.80 18.12
N LEU A 113 -4.39 17.60 16.81
CA LEU A 113 -5.23 18.34 15.83
C LEU A 113 -4.69 18.10 14.41
N LEU A 114 -5.56 18.27 13.42
CA LEU A 114 -5.39 18.03 11.97
C LEU A 114 -5.73 16.60 11.56
N GLU A 115 -7.01 16.26 11.72
CA GLU A 115 -7.68 15.28 10.85
C GLU A 115 -7.91 15.92 9.47
N PRO A 116 -7.43 15.33 8.37
CA PRO A 116 -8.07 15.53 7.07
C PRO A 116 -9.52 15.00 7.18
N GLU A 117 -10.50 15.66 6.56
CA GLU A 117 -11.95 15.41 6.66
C GLU A 117 -12.45 14.01 6.23
N GLU A 118 -11.61 12.98 6.19
CA GLU A 118 -12.04 11.57 6.09
C GLU A 118 -12.33 10.91 7.45
N SER A 119 -12.10 11.59 8.58
CA SER A 119 -12.46 11.08 9.92
C SER A 119 -13.93 11.36 10.29
N ALA A 120 -14.85 11.16 9.35
CA ALA A 120 -16.24 10.97 9.69
C ALA A 120 -16.43 9.51 10.15
N ALA A 121 -16.18 9.26 11.44
CA ALA A 121 -16.57 8.07 12.20
C ALA A 121 -16.26 6.72 11.52
N LEU A 122 -14.98 6.35 11.46
CA LEU A 122 -14.67 4.92 11.38
C LEU A 122 -15.18 4.25 12.68
N PRO A 123 -15.79 3.06 12.62
CA PRO A 123 -16.09 2.29 13.83
C PRO A 123 -14.80 2.14 14.67
N ALA A 124 -14.90 2.24 16.00
CA ALA A 124 -13.74 2.21 16.91
C ALA A 124 -12.80 1.02 16.63
N GLU A 125 -13.37 -0.15 16.30
CA GLU A 125 -12.63 -1.36 15.91
C GLU A 125 -11.73 -1.17 14.67
N ARG A 126 -12.16 -0.36 13.68
CA ARG A 126 -11.34 -0.04 12.50
C ARG A 126 -10.22 0.94 12.83
N GLU A 127 -10.44 1.83 13.79
CA GLU A 127 -9.42 2.77 14.25
C GLU A 127 -8.32 2.04 15.02
N ASP A 128 -8.68 1.10 15.89
CA ASP A 128 -7.73 0.26 16.63
C ASP A 128 -6.92 -0.63 15.66
N LEU A 129 -7.58 -1.27 14.69
CA LEU A 129 -6.91 -2.03 13.64
C LEU A 129 -5.93 -1.17 12.84
N HIS A 130 -6.34 0.06 12.48
CA HIS A 130 -5.49 0.99 11.76
C HIS A 130 -4.25 1.38 12.58
N ARG A 131 -4.43 1.68 13.87
CA ARG A 131 -3.35 2.02 14.80
C ARG A 131 -2.37 0.86 14.94
N GLU A 132 -2.85 -0.36 15.15
CA GLU A 132 -2.00 -1.55 15.26
C GLU A 132 -1.21 -1.80 13.98
N LEU A 133 -1.82 -1.64 12.81
CA LEU A 133 -1.13 -1.75 11.53
C LEU A 133 -0.01 -0.71 11.39
N LEU A 134 -0.26 0.55 11.76
CA LEU A 134 0.76 1.59 11.72
C LEU A 134 1.94 1.27 12.67
N ILE A 135 1.65 0.78 13.88
CA ILE A 135 2.66 0.34 14.84
C ILE A 135 3.50 -0.81 14.25
N ALA A 136 2.84 -1.83 13.69
CA ALA A 136 3.53 -2.97 13.07
C ALA A 136 4.43 -2.52 11.90
N LEU A 137 3.95 -1.63 11.04
CA LEU A 137 4.74 -1.07 9.94
C LEU A 137 5.98 -0.33 10.44
N ARG A 138 5.87 0.45 11.52
CA ARG A 138 7.01 1.20 12.09
C ARG A 138 8.17 0.30 12.52
N THR A 139 7.92 -0.96 12.85
CA THR A 139 8.97 -1.92 13.21
C THR A 139 9.88 -2.30 12.03
N LEU A 140 9.44 -2.03 10.79
CA LEU A 140 10.20 -2.36 9.60
C LEU A 140 11.27 -1.29 9.30
N PRO A 141 12.39 -1.68 8.66
CA PRO A 141 13.24 -0.74 7.96
C PRO A 141 12.43 0.08 6.94
N GLU A 142 12.70 1.39 6.88
CA GLU A 142 11.97 2.36 6.03
C GLU A 142 11.84 1.92 4.57
N GLU A 143 12.90 1.36 4.01
CA GLU A 143 12.94 0.86 2.63
C GLU A 143 12.05 -0.37 2.41
N GLN A 144 11.90 -1.23 3.41
CA GLN A 144 11.00 -2.38 3.35
C GLN A 144 9.55 -1.92 3.48
N ARG A 145 9.28 -0.99 4.40
CA ARG A 145 7.96 -0.39 4.59
C ARG A 145 7.48 0.33 3.34
N ALA A 146 8.31 1.19 2.74
CA ALA A 146 7.97 1.91 1.51
C ALA A 146 7.60 0.96 0.36
N ALA A 147 8.36 -0.13 0.19
CA ALA A 147 8.05 -1.14 -0.82
C ALA A 147 6.70 -1.85 -0.58
N LEU A 148 6.36 -2.16 0.67
CA LEU A 148 5.05 -2.74 1.00
C LEU A 148 3.91 -1.74 0.81
N VAL A 149 4.09 -0.48 1.21
CA VAL A 149 3.07 0.56 1.01
C VAL A 149 2.75 0.69 -0.48
N LEU A 150 3.77 0.77 -1.34
CA LEU A 150 3.56 0.92 -2.77
C LEU A 150 2.94 -0.32 -3.43
N VAL A 151 3.43 -1.53 -3.12
CA VAL A 151 2.94 -2.76 -3.75
C VAL A 151 1.63 -3.24 -3.14
N ASP A 152 1.59 -3.42 -1.82
CA ASP A 152 0.51 -4.13 -1.15
C ASP A 152 -0.67 -3.20 -0.81
N MET A 153 -0.43 -1.89 -0.63
CA MET A 153 -1.48 -0.94 -0.23
C MET A 153 -1.89 0.02 -1.34
N GLN A 154 -0.96 0.45 -2.20
CA GLN A 154 -1.27 1.28 -3.37
C GLN A 154 -1.49 0.46 -4.65
N GLY A 155 -1.15 -0.83 -4.65
CA GLY A 155 -1.40 -1.72 -5.77
C GLY A 155 -0.45 -1.54 -6.95
N TYR A 156 0.67 -0.84 -6.78
CA TYR A 156 1.66 -0.70 -7.85
C TYR A 156 2.31 -2.05 -8.18
N SER A 157 2.60 -2.25 -9.46
CA SER A 157 3.43 -3.36 -9.87
C SER A 157 4.86 -3.23 -9.29
N VAL A 158 5.58 -4.34 -9.27
CA VAL A 158 7.00 -4.35 -8.88
C VAL A 158 7.83 -3.43 -9.79
N ALA A 159 7.48 -3.33 -11.08
CA ALA A 159 8.17 -2.49 -12.04
C ALA A 159 7.93 -1.00 -11.79
N GLU A 160 6.68 -0.60 -11.54
CA GLU A 160 6.36 0.79 -11.18
C GLU A 160 6.98 1.17 -9.85
N THR A 161 6.89 0.30 -8.84
CA THR A 161 7.52 0.52 -7.53
C THR A 161 9.03 0.71 -7.66
N ALA A 162 9.69 -0.07 -8.53
CA ALA A 162 11.10 0.09 -8.82
C ALA A 162 11.43 1.46 -9.42
N ALA A 163 10.59 1.96 -10.34
CA ALA A 163 10.74 3.29 -10.93
C ALA A 163 10.42 4.44 -9.94
N ILE A 164 9.49 4.22 -9.02
CA ILE A 164 9.13 5.17 -7.95
C ILE A 164 10.29 5.30 -6.95
N LEU A 165 10.81 4.16 -6.47
CA LEU A 165 11.86 4.10 -5.46
C LEU A 165 13.28 4.25 -6.01
N ASP A 166 13.44 4.29 -7.34
CA ASP A 166 14.73 4.36 -8.03
C ASP A 166 15.69 3.20 -7.65
N VAL A 167 15.16 1.97 -7.64
CA VAL A 167 15.92 0.75 -7.31
C VAL A 167 15.62 -0.39 -8.28
N PRO A 168 16.48 -1.41 -8.39
CA PRO A 168 16.19 -2.59 -9.22
C PRO A 168 14.92 -3.34 -8.79
N THR A 169 14.21 -3.95 -9.75
CA THR A 169 13.01 -4.76 -9.48
C THR A 169 13.27 -5.93 -8.53
N GLY A 170 14.46 -6.54 -8.60
CA GLY A 170 14.90 -7.57 -7.64
C GLY A 170 15.00 -7.04 -6.20
N THR A 171 15.42 -5.79 -6.03
CA THR A 171 15.48 -5.11 -4.73
C THR A 171 14.08 -4.94 -4.15
N VAL A 172 13.11 -4.48 -4.95
CA VAL A 172 11.69 -4.37 -4.54
C VAL A 172 11.17 -5.74 -4.09
N LYS A 173 11.34 -6.80 -4.89
CA LYS A 173 10.90 -8.15 -4.53
C LYS A 173 11.49 -8.60 -3.18
N SER A 174 12.80 -8.40 -2.99
CA SER A 174 13.48 -8.78 -1.75
C SER A 174 13.03 -7.96 -0.53
N ARG A 175 12.68 -6.68 -0.73
CA ARG A 175 12.18 -5.78 0.32
C ARG A 175 10.76 -6.17 0.73
N CYS A 176 9.89 -6.44 -0.22
CA CYS A 176 8.54 -6.93 0.04
C CYS A 176 8.58 -8.30 0.75
N ALA A 177 9.37 -9.25 0.28
CA ALA A 177 9.48 -10.58 0.90
C ALA A 177 9.93 -10.49 2.37
N ARG A 178 11.00 -9.73 2.65
CA ARG A 178 11.51 -9.53 4.02
C ARG A 178 10.54 -8.73 4.89
N GLY A 179 9.90 -7.70 4.34
CA GLY A 179 8.90 -6.92 5.03
C GLY A 179 7.69 -7.76 5.45
N ARG A 180 7.12 -8.55 4.53
CA ARG A 180 6.00 -9.47 4.83
C ARG A 180 6.38 -10.50 5.88
N ALA A 181 7.57 -11.09 5.78
CA ALA A 181 8.05 -12.07 6.77
C ALA A 181 8.16 -11.47 8.18
N ARG A 182 8.57 -10.19 8.29
CA ARG A 182 8.63 -9.46 9.56
C ARG A 182 7.27 -9.03 10.09
N LEU A 183 6.36 -8.63 9.21
CA LEU A 183 5.00 -8.23 9.61
C LEU A 183 4.13 -9.41 10.01
N LEU A 184 4.27 -10.57 9.37
CA LEU A 184 3.39 -11.71 9.57
C LEU A 184 3.14 -12.03 11.05
N PRO A 185 4.15 -12.22 11.92
CA PRO A 185 3.91 -12.50 13.34
C PRO A 185 3.25 -11.35 14.11
N LEU A 186 3.31 -10.10 13.60
CA LEU A 186 2.74 -8.91 14.24
C LEU A 186 1.30 -8.64 13.83
N VAL A 187 0.80 -9.27 12.76
CA VAL A 187 -0.54 -9.00 12.20
C VAL A 187 -1.41 -10.25 12.10
N THR A 188 -0.94 -11.40 12.60
CA THR A 188 -1.70 -12.66 12.55
C THR A 188 -2.95 -12.62 13.41
N HIS A 189 -2.91 -11.97 14.58
CA HIS A 189 -4.09 -11.82 15.44
C HIS A 189 -5.15 -10.91 14.82
N LEU A 190 -4.73 -9.93 14.02
CA LEU A 190 -5.62 -9.04 13.25
C LEU A 190 -6.48 -9.78 12.20
N ARG A 191 -6.16 -11.03 11.87
CA ARG A 191 -6.99 -11.86 10.96
C ARG A 191 -8.19 -12.50 11.66
N GLY A 192 -8.26 -12.48 12.99
CA GLY A 192 -9.15 -13.31 13.80
C GLY A 192 -10.53 -12.75 14.11
N ASP A 193 -10.72 -11.42 14.12
CA ASP A 193 -11.94 -10.84 14.73
C ASP A 193 -13.08 -10.56 13.73
N GLY A 194 -12.89 -10.88 12.46
CA GLY A 194 -13.90 -10.72 11.39
C GLY A 194 -14.89 -11.88 11.22
N ARG A 195 -14.96 -12.86 12.14
CA ARG A 195 -15.93 -13.96 12.11
C ARG A 195 -16.91 -13.92 13.28
N GLY A 196 -17.65 -12.83 13.38
CA GLY A 196 -18.99 -12.83 13.97
C GLY A 196 -19.99 -13.49 13.01
N SER A 197 -20.01 -14.82 12.97
CA SER A 197 -21.22 -15.59 12.62
C SER A 197 -21.11 -16.92 13.35
N ASP A 198 -21.71 -16.92 14.54
CA ASP A 198 -22.03 -18.08 15.34
C ASP A 198 -22.80 -19.08 14.45
N PRO A 199 -22.30 -20.30 14.19
CA PRO A 199 -23.16 -21.32 13.64
C PRO A 199 -24.01 -21.80 14.81
N GLU A 200 -25.14 -21.11 15.04
CA GLU A 200 -26.21 -21.65 15.84
C GLU A 200 -26.47 -23.10 15.39
N ARG A 201 -26.09 -24.05 16.26
CA ARG A 201 -27.02 -24.94 16.97
C ARG A 201 -28.29 -25.36 16.21
N GLY A 202 -28.18 -25.66 14.92
CA GLY A 202 -29.20 -26.32 14.11
C GLY A 202 -29.17 -27.84 14.33
N GLY A 203 -29.67 -28.28 15.48
CA GLY A 203 -29.91 -29.70 15.72
C GLY A 203 -30.97 -30.26 14.77
N ARG A 204 -30.67 -31.46 14.25
CA ARG A 204 -31.60 -32.47 13.72
C ARG A 204 -32.19 -32.21 12.34
N ASN A 205 -31.62 -32.87 11.33
CA ASN A 205 -32.38 -33.93 10.66
C ASN A 205 -31.49 -34.99 10.00
N ARG A 206 -31.75 -36.23 10.43
CA ARG A 206 -31.23 -37.49 9.92
C ARG A 206 -32.31 -38.09 9.03
N ALA A 207 -32.03 -38.24 7.75
CA ALA A 207 -32.68 -39.19 6.84
C ALA A 207 -31.63 -39.54 5.77
N GLN A 208 -31.04 -40.74 5.77
CA GLN A 208 -31.49 -41.90 4.96
C GLN A 208 -31.90 -41.44 3.54
N GLY A 209 -31.29 -41.84 2.44
CA GLY A 209 -30.25 -42.80 2.13
C GLY A 209 -30.43 -43.09 0.63
N THR A 210 -29.37 -43.10 -0.17
CA THR A 210 -29.42 -43.75 -1.47
C THR A 210 -28.07 -44.43 -1.74
N SER A 211 -28.21 -45.70 -2.07
CA SER A 211 -27.18 -46.72 -2.25
C SER A 211 -26.58 -46.61 -3.64
N VAL A 212 -25.26 -46.79 -3.78
CA VAL A 212 -24.62 -47.08 -5.07
C VAL A 212 -23.66 -48.27 -4.85
N PRO A 213 -23.74 -49.35 -5.66
CA PRO A 213 -23.06 -50.62 -5.42
C PRO A 213 -21.58 -50.63 -5.86
N PRO A 214 -20.79 -51.62 -5.41
CA PRO A 214 -19.35 -51.67 -5.65
C PRO A 214 -18.98 -52.39 -6.95
N THR A 215 -17.96 -51.90 -7.66
CA THR A 215 -17.35 -52.57 -8.80
C THR A 215 -16.20 -53.47 -8.33
N ALA A 216 -16.33 -54.77 -8.59
CA ALA A 216 -15.28 -55.77 -8.38
C ALA A 216 -14.13 -55.60 -9.40
N GLY A 217 -12.89 -55.83 -8.96
CA GLY A 217 -11.69 -55.89 -9.80
C GLY A 217 -11.64 -57.11 -10.73
N PRO A 218 -10.49 -57.37 -11.40
CA PRO A 218 -9.47 -58.16 -10.72
C PRO A 218 -8.00 -57.81 -11.00
N LYS A 219 -7.18 -58.52 -10.22
CA LYS A 219 -5.73 -58.54 -9.98
C LYS A 219 -4.85 -58.97 -11.17
N GLY A 220 -3.55 -58.67 -11.05
CA GLY A 220 -2.42 -59.38 -11.69
C GLY A 220 -1.10 -58.63 -11.45
N THR A 221 -0.46 -58.77 -10.28
CA THR A 221 0.66 -59.69 -9.95
C THR A 221 2.03 -59.35 -10.55
N ASP A 222 2.98 -59.23 -9.63
CA ASP A 222 4.39 -58.87 -9.75
C ASP A 222 5.29 -59.83 -10.57
N ALA A 223 6.38 -59.21 -11.04
CA ALA A 223 7.79 -59.66 -11.08
C ALA A 223 8.21 -60.96 -11.77
N VAL A 224 9.15 -60.84 -12.73
CA VAL A 224 10.28 -61.77 -12.91
C VAL A 224 11.56 -61.02 -13.35
N LYS A 225 12.67 -61.44 -12.73
CA LYS A 225 14.09 -61.07 -12.89
C LYS A 225 14.76 -61.82 -14.07
N GLY A 226 15.87 -61.24 -14.58
CA GLY A 226 16.96 -61.93 -15.31
C GLY A 226 17.14 -61.39 -16.73
N GLY A 227 18.31 -61.11 -17.29
CA GLY A 227 19.71 -61.36 -16.93
C GLY A 227 20.52 -61.54 -18.24
N GLY A 228 21.70 -60.92 -18.35
CA GLY A 228 22.68 -61.13 -19.44
C GLY A 228 22.41 -60.34 -20.73
N GLY A 229 23.39 -59.82 -21.49
CA GLY A 229 24.84 -59.99 -21.48
C GLY A 229 25.50 -59.00 -22.46
N ARG A 230 26.83 -58.95 -22.41
CA ARG A 230 27.73 -58.09 -23.19
C ARG A 230 27.73 -58.40 -24.68
N ALA A 231 27.95 -57.37 -25.51
CA ALA A 231 28.98 -57.33 -26.56
C ALA A 231 29.26 -55.86 -26.88
#